data_AF-A0A1I3WK96-F1
#
_entry.id   AF-A0A1I3WK96-F1
#
_cell.length_a   1.000
_cell.length_b   1.000
_cell.length_c   1.000
_cell.angle_alpha   90.00
_cell.angle_beta   90.00
_cell.angle_gamma   90.00
#
_symmetry.space_group_name_H-M   'P 1'
#
loop_
_entity.id
_entity.type
_entity.pdbx_description
1 polymer ?
#
loop_
_entity_poly.entity_id
_entity_poly.type
_entity_poly.pdbx_seq_one_letter_code
_entity_poly.pdbx_strand_id
1 'polypeptide(L)'
;MREPRVFRDLDTMNVRVAEAATLAEVGAVLRASVLPPVLVRLPEDLARRAVAAWEREDTVPLVDPEPLGDRRVRHLAGTLALIGLAISERGDWTGDEVVVPLPVELAGVAMDSADG
;
A
#
# COMPACT_ATOMS: atom_id res chain seq x y z
N MET A 1 19.01 -13.22 -42.64
CA MET A 1 19.28 -14.16 -41.53
C MET A 1 18.79 -13.48 -40.25
N ARG A 2 17.61 -13.86 -39.73
CA ARG A 2 17.05 -13.32 -38.47
C ARG A 2 17.69 -14.08 -37.31
N GLU A 3 18.28 -13.38 -36.35
CA GLU A 3 18.69 -14.01 -35.09
C GLU A 3 17.49 -14.66 -34.37
N PRO A 4 17.70 -15.81 -33.71
CA PRO A 4 16.62 -16.51 -33.01
C PRO A 4 16.22 -15.71 -31.75
N ARG A 5 14.95 -15.27 -31.69
CA ARG A 5 14.39 -14.46 -30.59
C ARG A 5 14.55 -15.08 -29.19
N VAL A 6 14.73 -16.39 -29.10
CA VAL A 6 14.73 -17.17 -27.86
C VAL A 6 15.92 -16.86 -26.93
N PHE A 7 17.09 -16.51 -27.47
CA PHE A 7 18.28 -16.24 -26.64
C PHE A 7 18.20 -14.87 -25.93
N ARG A 8 17.60 -13.88 -26.60
CA ARG A 8 17.40 -12.52 -26.05
C ARG A 8 16.37 -12.51 -24.91
N ASP A 9 15.37 -13.39 -24.97
CA ASP A 9 14.30 -13.48 -23.97
C ASP A 9 14.78 -14.12 -22.65
N LEU A 10 15.74 -15.07 -22.69
CA LEU A 10 16.33 -15.66 -21.49
C LEU A 10 17.28 -14.68 -20.77
N ASP A 11 18.10 -13.94 -21.52
CA ASP A 11 18.94 -12.87 -20.96
C ASP A 11 18.09 -11.75 -20.35
N THR A 12 17.00 -11.36 -21.03
CA THR A 12 16.07 -10.33 -20.52
C THR A 12 15.30 -10.80 -19.28
N MET A 13 14.88 -12.06 -19.23
CA MET A 13 14.20 -12.61 -18.05
C MET A 13 15.15 -12.72 -16.85
N ASN A 14 16.42 -13.06 -17.09
CA ASN A 14 17.45 -13.06 -16.04
C ASN A 14 17.75 -11.63 -15.53
N VAL A 15 17.78 -10.64 -16.43
CA VAL A 15 17.89 -9.22 -16.06
C VAL A 15 16.72 -8.76 -15.20
N ARG A 16 15.47 -9.05 -15.59
CA ARG A 16 14.28 -8.64 -14.80
C ARG A 16 14.23 -9.30 -13.43
N VAL A 17 14.66 -10.55 -13.31
CA VAL A 17 14.75 -11.25 -12.01
C VAL A 17 15.80 -10.57 -11.13
N ALA A 18 16.97 -10.22 -11.69
CA ALA A 18 18.00 -9.50 -10.96
C ALA A 18 17.53 -8.09 -10.54
N GLU A 19 16.88 -7.35 -11.44
CA GLU A 19 16.30 -6.02 -11.14
C GLU A 19 15.22 -6.11 -10.05
N ALA A 20 14.37 -7.14 -10.08
CA ALA A 20 13.37 -7.37 -9.04
C ALA A 20 14.02 -7.68 -7.67
N ALA A 21 15.11 -8.46 -7.66
CA ALA A 21 15.88 -8.72 -6.46
C ALA A 21 16.55 -7.44 -5.93
N THR A 22 17.15 -6.62 -6.80
CA THR A 22 17.69 -5.31 -6.44
C THR A 22 16.61 -4.39 -5.86
N LEU A 23 15.42 -4.35 -6.45
CA LEU A 23 14.31 -3.57 -5.89
C LEU A 23 13.89 -4.07 -4.50
N ALA A 24 13.89 -5.37 -4.27
CA ALA A 24 13.61 -5.94 -2.96
C ALA A 24 14.68 -5.53 -1.91
N GLU A 25 15.95 -5.49 -2.29
CA GLU A 25 17.03 -5.00 -1.42
C GLU A 25 16.87 -3.50 -1.09
N VAL A 26 16.55 -2.67 -2.08
CA VAL A 26 16.22 -1.26 -1.86
C VAL A 26 15.05 -1.13 -0.89
N GLY A 27 13.97 -1.90 -1.11
CA GLY A 27 12.81 -1.92 -0.23
C GLY A 27 13.14 -2.32 1.21
N ALA A 28 14.04 -3.28 1.42
CA ALA A 28 14.48 -3.69 2.74
C ALA A 28 15.23 -2.56 3.47
N VAL A 29 16.10 -1.83 2.77
CA VAL A 29 16.81 -0.66 3.33
C VAL A 29 15.84 0.45 3.70
N LEU A 30 14.90 0.77 2.81
CA LEU A 30 13.89 1.81 3.06
C LEU A 30 12.99 1.45 4.25
N ARG A 31 12.57 0.19 4.36
CA ARG A 31 11.72 -0.29 5.47
C ARG A 31 12.42 -0.25 6.83
N ALA A 32 13.75 -0.38 6.85
CA ALA A 32 14.54 -0.24 8.07
C ALA A 32 14.85 1.23 8.43
N SER A 33 14.56 2.16 7.52
CA SER A 33 14.85 3.58 7.69
C SER A 33 13.66 4.31 8.32
N VAL A 34 13.93 5.36 9.11
CA VAL A 34 12.88 6.28 9.57
C VAL A 34 12.63 7.30 8.46
N LEU A 35 11.57 7.08 7.69
CA LEU A 35 11.16 7.99 6.62
C LEU A 35 10.15 9.02 7.15
N PRO A 36 10.27 10.30 6.78
CA PRO A 36 9.28 11.30 7.15
C PRO A 36 7.94 10.98 6.47
N PRO A 37 6.79 11.25 7.13
CA PRO A 37 5.50 11.12 6.50
C PRO A 37 5.37 12.09 5.33
N VAL A 38 4.58 11.70 4.33
CA VAL A 38 4.21 12.56 3.21
C VAL A 38 2.91 13.28 3.54
N LEU A 39 2.81 14.56 3.16
CA LEU A 39 1.57 15.31 3.31
C LEU A 39 0.64 14.96 2.14
N VAL A 40 -0.52 14.37 2.45
CA VAL A 40 -1.51 13.97 1.45
C VAL A 40 -2.79 14.81 1.59
N ARG A 41 -3.43 15.12 0.47
CA ARG A 41 -4.77 15.72 0.42
C ARG A 41 -5.76 14.67 -0.05
N LEU A 42 -6.85 14.51 0.68
CA LEU A 42 -7.92 13.57 0.34
C LEU A 42 -9.27 14.30 0.32
N PRO A 43 -10.17 13.96 -0.62
CA PRO A 43 -11.56 14.34 -0.54
C PRO A 43 -12.19 13.95 0.80
N GLU A 44 -13.04 14.82 1.34
CA GLU A 44 -13.68 14.65 2.65
C GLU A 44 -14.45 13.32 2.76
N ASP A 45 -15.15 12.94 1.70
CA ASP A 45 -15.95 11.72 1.64
C ASP A 45 -15.09 10.44 1.77
N LEU A 46 -13.95 10.40 1.07
CA LEU A 46 -12.99 9.29 1.18
C LEU A 46 -12.32 9.27 2.56
N ALA A 47 -11.96 10.43 3.08
CA ALA A 47 -11.37 10.56 4.41
C ALA A 47 -12.32 10.06 5.51
N ARG A 48 -13.60 10.45 5.46
CA ARG A 48 -14.63 9.99 6.39
C ARG A 48 -14.82 8.47 6.33
N ARG A 49 -14.75 7.87 5.14
CA ARG A 49 -14.84 6.41 4.98
C ARG A 49 -13.62 5.70 5.59
N ALA A 50 -12.43 6.27 5.48
CA ALA A 50 -11.24 5.73 6.13
C ALA A 50 -11.36 5.81 7.67
N VAL A 51 -11.81 6.96 8.20
CA VAL A 51 -12.08 7.13 9.64
C VAL A 51 -13.12 6.13 10.12
N ALA A 52 -14.23 5.96 9.39
CA ALA A 52 -15.25 4.96 9.73
C ALA A 52 -14.71 3.52 9.73
N ALA A 53 -13.72 3.21 8.88
CA ALA A 53 -13.06 1.90 8.89
C ALA A 53 -12.21 1.68 10.15
N TRP A 54 -11.60 2.73 10.70
CA TRP A 54 -10.89 2.71 11.98
C TRP A 54 -11.83 2.57 13.18
N GLU A 55 -12.93 3.31 13.18
CA GLU A 55 -13.91 3.32 14.27
C GLU A 55 -14.77 2.06 14.34
N ARG A 56 -14.79 1.26 13.27
CA ARG A 56 -15.53 0.00 13.21
C ARG A 56 -14.93 -1.01 14.19
N GLU A 57 -15.77 -1.55 15.06
CA GLU A 57 -15.42 -2.73 15.84
C GLU A 57 -15.37 -3.96 14.91
N ASP A 58 -14.18 -4.56 14.78
CA ASP A 58 -14.02 -5.78 13.98
C ASP A 58 -14.33 -7.02 14.79
N THR A 59 -15.58 -7.48 14.67
CA THR A 59 -16.08 -8.67 15.38
C THR A 59 -15.96 -9.95 14.54
N VAL A 60 -15.40 -9.87 13.33
CA VAL A 60 -15.28 -11.02 12.44
C VAL A 60 -14.14 -11.93 12.92
N PRO A 61 -14.41 -13.18 13.30
CA PRO A 61 -13.36 -14.11 13.71
C PRO A 61 -12.40 -14.42 12.56
N LEU A 62 -11.11 -14.56 12.87
CA LEU A 62 -10.14 -15.08 11.91
C LEU A 62 -10.43 -16.56 11.65
N VAL A 63 -10.53 -16.93 10.37
CA VAL A 63 -10.59 -18.33 9.94
C VAL A 63 -9.18 -18.88 9.80
N ASP A 64 -8.94 -20.09 10.30
CA ASP A 64 -7.64 -20.78 10.22
C ASP A 64 -7.82 -22.18 9.57
N PRO A 65 -7.17 -22.49 8.43
CA PRO A 65 -6.29 -21.61 7.66
C PRO A 65 -7.06 -20.54 6.89
N GLU A 66 -6.55 -19.31 6.91
CA GLU A 66 -7.08 -18.21 6.10
C GLU A 66 -6.74 -18.45 4.62
N PRO A 67 -7.74 -18.46 3.71
CA PRO A 67 -7.48 -18.47 2.28
C PRO A 67 -6.61 -17.27 1.86
N LEU A 68 -5.67 -17.47 0.94
CA LEU A 68 -4.72 -16.41 0.52
C LEU A 68 -5.41 -15.12 0.00
N GLY A 69 -6.57 -15.26 -0.65
CA GLY A 69 -7.37 -14.11 -1.11
C GLY A 69 -7.87 -13.25 0.05
N ASP A 70 -8.28 -13.88 1.14
CA ASP A 70 -8.81 -13.22 2.33
C ASP A 70 -7.71 -12.46 3.08
N ARG A 71 -6.47 -12.98 3.05
CA ARG A 71 -5.30 -12.29 3.61
C ARG A 71 -5.03 -10.95 2.93
N ARG A 72 -5.10 -10.86 1.59
CA ARG A 72 -4.90 -9.58 0.87
C ARG A 72 -6.01 -8.60 1.21
N VAL A 73 -7.27 -9.05 1.20
CA VAL A 73 -8.43 -8.21 1.52
C VAL A 73 -8.33 -7.67 2.94
N ARG A 74 -8.00 -8.52 3.92
CA ARG A 74 -7.80 -8.12 5.31
C ARG A 74 -6.63 -7.13 5.47
N HIS A 75 -5.54 -7.34 4.74
CA HIS A 75 -4.43 -6.39 4.74
C HIS A 75 -4.85 -5.01 4.23
N LEU A 76 -5.59 -4.94 3.12
CA LEU A 76 -6.09 -3.68 2.57
C LEU A 76 -7.09 -2.99 3.49
N ALA A 77 -8.01 -3.74 4.11
CA ALA A 77 -8.95 -3.21 5.10
C ALA A 77 -8.22 -2.64 6.32
N GLY A 78 -7.20 -3.34 6.82
CA GLY A 78 -6.35 -2.85 7.91
C GLY A 78 -5.58 -1.59 7.53
N THR A 79 -5.01 -1.53 6.33
CA THR A 79 -4.35 -0.32 5.82
C THR A 79 -5.30 0.87 5.77
N LEU A 80 -6.54 0.68 5.27
CA LEU A 80 -7.55 1.74 5.24
C LEU A 80 -7.89 2.24 6.65
N ALA A 81 -8.03 1.34 7.62
CA ALA A 81 -8.25 1.71 9.02
C ALA A 81 -7.06 2.49 9.60
N LEU A 82 -5.81 2.12 9.29
CA LEU A 82 -4.63 2.88 9.75
C LEU A 82 -4.55 4.28 9.13
N ILE A 83 -4.98 4.43 7.87
CA ILE A 83 -5.17 5.75 7.25
C ILE A 83 -6.25 6.55 8.00
N GLY A 84 -7.37 5.90 8.34
CA GLY A 84 -8.43 6.48 9.16
C GLY A 84 -7.95 7.00 10.52
N LEU A 85 -7.14 6.20 11.23
CA LEU A 85 -6.50 6.62 12.48
C LEU A 85 -5.64 7.87 12.28
N ALA A 86 -4.76 7.87 11.27
CA ALA A 86 -3.91 9.03 10.98
C ALA A 86 -4.71 10.31 10.71
N ILE A 87 -5.83 10.20 9.99
CA ILE A 87 -6.76 11.30 9.73
C ILE A 87 -7.43 11.75 11.03
N SER A 88 -7.90 10.82 11.88
CA SER A 88 -8.57 11.17 13.14
C SER A 88 -7.64 11.90 14.12
N GLU A 89 -6.34 11.57 14.12
CA GLU A 89 -5.36 12.14 15.04
C GLU A 89 -4.73 13.44 14.53
N ARG A 90 -4.53 13.55 13.20
CA ARG A 90 -3.67 14.58 12.60
C ARG A 90 -4.27 15.25 11.36
N GLY A 91 -5.49 14.93 10.98
CA GLY A 91 -6.16 15.50 9.83
C GLY A 91 -6.55 16.97 10.05
N ASP A 92 -6.13 17.82 9.13
CA ASP A 92 -6.55 19.21 9.02
C ASP A 92 -7.67 19.32 7.98
N TRP A 93 -8.91 19.47 8.45
CA TRP A 93 -10.11 19.47 7.62
C TRP A 93 -10.40 20.89 7.13
N THR A 94 -10.39 21.10 5.82
CA THR A 94 -10.62 22.40 5.18
C THR A 94 -11.56 22.26 4.00
N GLY A 95 -12.80 22.75 4.15
CA GLY A 95 -13.83 22.60 3.12
C GLY A 95 -14.10 21.13 2.84
N ASP A 96 -14.09 20.76 1.56
CA ASP A 96 -14.39 19.39 1.08
C ASP A 96 -13.13 18.49 1.03
N GLU A 97 -12.06 18.85 1.74
CA GLU A 97 -10.80 18.09 1.77
C GLU A 97 -10.22 17.99 3.19
N VAL A 98 -9.39 16.97 3.38
CA VAL A 98 -8.50 16.83 4.55
C VAL A 98 -7.05 16.78 4.11
N VAL A 99 -6.19 17.47 4.86
CA VAL A 99 -4.74 17.38 4.71
C VAL A 99 -4.18 16.60 5.90
N VAL A 100 -3.42 15.54 5.66
CA VAL A 100 -2.89 14.68 6.74
C VAL A 100 -1.45 14.24 6.44
N PRO A 101 -0.54 14.26 7.42
CA PRO A 101 0.74 13.59 7.30
C PRO A 101 0.54 12.07 7.40
N LEU A 102 0.83 11.36 6.31
CA LEU A 102 0.65 9.91 6.19
C LEU A 102 2.01 9.19 6.07
N PRO A 103 2.25 8.09 6.82
CA PRO A 103 3.40 7.23 6.60
C PRO A 103 3.50 6.76 5.14
N VAL A 104 4.71 6.79 4.59
CA VAL A 104 4.96 6.47 3.18
C VAL A 104 4.53 5.05 2.82
N GLU A 105 4.58 4.13 3.77
CA GLU A 105 4.17 2.74 3.60
C GLU A 105 2.65 2.61 3.41
N LEU A 106 1.86 3.39 4.16
CA LEU A 106 0.40 3.41 4.02
C LEU A 106 -0.01 4.06 2.70
N ALA A 107 0.67 5.16 2.33
CA ALA A 107 0.48 5.80 1.02
C ALA A 107 0.82 4.84 -0.13
N GLY A 108 1.94 4.12 -0.03
CA GLY A 108 2.37 3.13 -1.01
C GLY A 108 1.34 2.02 -1.21
N VAL A 109 0.89 1.38 -0.13
CA VAL A 109 -0.13 0.31 -0.21
C VAL A 109 -1.45 0.83 -0.81
N ALA A 110 -1.86 2.06 -0.48
CA ALA A 110 -3.06 2.66 -1.06
C ALA A 110 -2.91 2.88 -2.57
N MET A 111 -1.76 3.38 -3.03
CA MET A 111 -1.48 3.56 -4.46
C MET A 111 -1.44 2.21 -5.19
N ASP A 112 -0.72 1.22 -4.67
CA ASP A 112 -0.62 -0.13 -5.26
C ASP A 112 -1.99 -0.83 -5.34
N SER A 113 -2.93 -0.48 -4.46
CA SER A 113 -4.29 -1.03 -4.50
C SER A 113 -5.13 -0.55 -5.69
N ALA A 114 -4.74 0.56 -6.33
CA ALA A 114 -5.42 1.09 -7.51
C ALA A 114 -5.12 0.28 -8.78
N ASP A 115 -4.00 -0.44 -8.82
CA ASP A 115 -3.59 -1.32 -9.92
C ASP A 115 -4.24 -2.73 -9.83
N GLY A 116 -5.29 -2.87 -9.00
CA GLY A 116 -5.91 -4.13 -8.59
C GLY A 116 -6.50 -5.00 -9.70
#